data_AF-S3T8C7-F1
#
_entry.id   AF-S3T8C7-F1
#
_cell.length_a   1.000
_cell.length_b   1.000
_cell.length_c   1.000
_cell.angle_alpha   90.00
_cell.angle_beta   90.00
_cell.angle_gamma   90.00
#
_symmetry.space_group_name_H-M   'P 1'
#
loop_
_entity.id
_entity.type
_entity.pdbx_description
1 polymer ?
#
loop_
_entity_poly.entity_id
_entity_poly.type
_entity_poly.pdbx_seq_one_letter_code
_entity_poly.pdbx_strand_id
1 'polypeptide(L)'
;MKELYLLILNQHKKKMIFFFSLLFLLGGGVQFQTNYSNLASLFTIFLACIYCLYAWLNGTFTFAAPLDENSSGSDVFWRWVMIFMSFLLFIYAFLAPIYKL
;
A
#
# COMPACT_ATOMS: atom_id res chain seq x y z
N MET A 1 13.18 10.42 13.75
CA MET A 1 12.07 9.65 13.17
C MET A 1 11.30 10.44 12.11
N LYS A 2 10.75 11.63 12.44
CA LYS A 2 10.05 12.51 11.47
C LYS A 2 10.90 12.94 10.27
N GLU A 3 12.09 13.49 10.52
CA GLU A 3 12.98 13.95 9.44
C GLU A 3 13.42 12.81 8.52
N LEU A 4 13.76 11.66 9.10
CA LEU A 4 14.07 10.44 8.35
C LEU A 4 12.89 10.01 7.46
N TYR A 5 11.66 10.08 7.97
CA TYR A 5 10.46 9.76 7.20
C TYR A 5 10.26 10.71 6.02
N LEU A 6 10.35 12.03 6.26
CA LEU A 6 10.20 13.02 5.20
C LEU A 6 11.28 12.86 4.13
N LEU A 7 12.52 12.53 4.54
CA LEU A 7 13.64 12.30 3.63
C LEU A 7 13.44 11.03 2.77
N ILE A 8 13.02 9.92 3.38
CA ILE A 8 12.66 8.69 2.67
C ILE A 8 11.47 8.91 1.74
N LEU A 9 10.44 9.63 2.20
CA LEU A 9 9.27 9.94 1.39
C LEU A 9 9.67 10.78 0.18
N ASN A 10 10.47 11.82 0.36
CA ASN A 10 10.86 12.70 -0.74
C ASN A 10 11.76 11.97 -1.77
N GLN A 11 12.70 11.15 -1.31
CA GLN A 11 13.65 10.46 -2.19
C GLN A 11 13.15 9.14 -2.78
N HIS A 12 12.26 8.42 -2.09
CA HIS A 12 11.92 7.03 -2.41
C HIS A 12 10.44 6.78 -2.67
N LYS A 13 9.56 7.78 -2.58
CA LYS A 13 8.12 7.59 -2.82
C LYS A 13 7.78 6.89 -4.14
N LYS A 14 8.41 7.29 -5.25
CA LYS A 14 8.20 6.61 -6.54
C LYS A 14 8.66 5.15 -6.50
N LYS A 15 9.79 4.87 -5.85
CA LYS A 15 10.33 3.51 -5.70
C LYS A 15 9.44 2.64 -4.81
N MET A 16 8.89 3.20 -3.73
CA MET A 16 7.94 2.52 -2.86
C MET A 16 6.66 2.16 -3.61
N ILE A 17 6.06 3.11 -4.34
CA ILE A 17 4.87 2.84 -5.17
C ILE A 17 5.16 1.73 -6.17
N PHE A 18 6.29 1.81 -6.89
CA PHE A 18 6.68 0.80 -7.86
C PHE A 18 6.84 -0.59 -7.22
N PHE A 19 7.53 -0.67 -6.07
CA PHE A 19 7.76 -1.92 -5.36
C PHE A 19 6.45 -2.58 -4.91
N PHE A 20 5.53 -1.81 -4.32
CA PHE A 20 4.23 -2.33 -3.90
C PHE A 20 3.35 -2.73 -5.09
N SER A 21 3.37 -1.98 -6.19
CA SER A 21 2.66 -2.35 -7.41
C SER A 21 3.19 -3.66 -8.01
N LEU A 22 4.50 -3.88 -7.96
CA LEU A 22 5.12 -5.11 -8.46
C LEU A 22 4.73 -6.32 -7.59
N LEU A 23 4.75 -6.17 -6.26
CA LEU A 23 4.25 -7.19 -5.35
C LEU A 23 2.78 -7.50 -5.60
N PHE A 24 1.96 -6.48 -5.93
CA PHE A 24 0.58 -6.68 -6.32
C PHE A 24 0.43 -7.53 -7.59
N LEU A 25 1.20 -7.24 -8.63
CA LEU A 25 1.12 -7.99 -9.89
C LEU A 25 1.51 -9.45 -9.71
N LEU A 26 2.59 -9.73 -8.97
CA LEU A 26 2.97 -11.09 -8.58
C LEU A 26 1.82 -11.74 -7.79
N GLY A 27 1.25 -10.97 -6.88
CA GLY A 27 0.12 -11.34 -6.03
C GLY A 27 -1.08 -11.85 -6.81
N GLY A 28 -1.61 -10.96 -7.64
CA GLY A 28 -2.75 -11.23 -8.50
C GLY A 28 -2.48 -12.32 -9.52
N GLY A 29 -1.24 -12.47 -10.00
CA GLY A 29 -0.84 -13.55 -10.90
C GLY A 29 -1.08 -14.94 -10.31
N VAL A 30 -0.73 -15.16 -9.04
CA VAL A 30 -0.97 -16.44 -8.34
C VAL A 30 -2.47 -16.67 -8.12
N GLN A 31 -3.22 -15.63 -7.74
CA GLN A 31 -4.68 -15.73 -7.58
C GLN A 31 -5.41 -16.06 -8.89
N PHE A 32 -4.93 -15.50 -10.00
CA PHE A 32 -5.44 -15.81 -11.33
C PHE A 32 -5.18 -17.27 -11.72
N GLN A 33 -3.95 -17.76 -11.50
CA GLN A 33 -3.58 -19.15 -11.79
C GLN A 33 -4.37 -20.18 -10.96
N THR A 34 -4.76 -19.81 -9.74
CA THR A 34 -5.51 -20.67 -8.82
C THR A 34 -7.03 -20.58 -9.00
N ASN A 35 -7.52 -19.83 -10.01
CA ASN A 35 -8.94 -19.57 -10.25
C ASN A 35 -9.68 -18.94 -9.04
N TYR A 36 -8.96 -18.35 -8.11
CA TYR A 36 -9.55 -17.70 -6.93
C TYR A 36 -10.19 -16.35 -7.27
N SER A 37 -9.66 -15.66 -8.28
CA SER A 37 -10.12 -14.34 -8.69
C SER A 37 -10.08 -14.20 -10.21
N ASN A 38 -11.09 -13.52 -10.76
CA ASN A 38 -11.15 -13.24 -12.19
C ASN A 38 -10.34 -11.99 -12.53
N LEU A 39 -10.01 -11.82 -13.81
CA LEU A 39 -9.18 -10.70 -14.27
C LEU A 39 -9.75 -9.33 -13.88
N ALA A 40 -11.08 -9.18 -13.93
CA ALA A 40 -11.76 -7.94 -13.56
C ALA A 40 -11.56 -7.59 -12.08
N SER A 41 -11.76 -8.56 -11.18
CA SER A 41 -11.57 -8.37 -9.74
C SER A 41 -10.11 -8.01 -9.40
N LEU A 42 -9.14 -8.68 -10.03
CA LEU A 42 -7.72 -8.37 -9.85
C LEU A 42 -7.38 -6.95 -10.30
N PHE A 43 -7.96 -6.50 -11.41
CA PHE A 43 -7.78 -5.14 -11.90
C PHE A 43 -8.38 -4.09 -10.96
N THR A 44 -9.59 -4.34 -10.43
CA THR A 44 -10.24 -3.44 -9.45
C THR A 44 -9.40 -3.35 -8.17
N ILE A 45 -8.95 -4.47 -7.62
CA ILE A 45 -8.15 -4.49 -6.40
C ILE A 45 -6.79 -3.80 -6.64
N PHE A 46 -6.16 -4.00 -7.80
CA PHE A 46 -4.91 -3.32 -8.17
C PHE A 46 -5.05 -1.80 -8.16
N LEU A 47 -6.09 -1.27 -8.83
CA LEU A 47 -6.37 0.16 -8.87
C LEU A 47 -6.66 0.71 -7.47
N ALA A 48 -7.43 -0.01 -6.66
CA ALA A 48 -7.71 0.38 -5.29
C ALA A 48 -6.43 0.44 -4.43
N CYS A 49 -5.53 -0.54 -4.56
CA CYS A 49 -4.26 -0.55 -3.85
C CYS A 49 -3.33 0.60 -4.29
N ILE A 50 -3.21 0.86 -5.59
CA ILE A 50 -2.42 2.00 -6.09
C ILE A 50 -2.98 3.31 -5.59
N TYR A 51 -4.30 3.49 -5.67
CA TYR A 51 -4.96 4.69 -5.18
C TYR A 51 -4.74 4.88 -3.69
N CYS A 52 -4.90 3.81 -2.88
CA CYS A 52 -4.65 3.85 -1.45
C CYS A 52 -3.18 4.22 -1.14
N LEU A 53 -2.21 3.56 -1.78
CA LEU A 53 -0.79 3.87 -1.60
C LEU A 53 -0.48 5.33 -1.98
N TYR A 54 -1.00 5.78 -3.11
CA TYR A 54 -0.85 7.16 -3.55
C TYR A 54 -1.47 8.13 -2.53
N ALA A 55 -2.67 7.84 -2.03
CA ALA A 55 -3.37 8.70 -1.09
C ALA A 55 -2.69 8.74 0.28
N TRP A 56 -2.11 7.63 0.74
CA TRP A 56 -1.32 7.57 1.97
C TRP A 56 0.01 8.31 1.83
N LEU A 57 0.68 8.23 0.67
CA LEU A 57 1.96 8.90 0.45
C LEU A 57 1.84 10.38 0.09
N ASN A 58 0.68 10.84 -0.38
CA ASN A 58 0.41 12.24 -0.70
C ASN A 58 -0.49 12.94 0.33
N GLY A 59 -1.14 12.20 1.23
CA GLY A 59 -2.11 12.78 2.16
C GLY A 59 -3.35 13.33 1.48
N THR A 60 -3.89 12.60 0.50
CA THR A 60 -5.12 12.99 -0.21
C THR A 60 -6.37 12.30 0.37
N PHE A 61 -6.24 11.53 1.46
CA PHE A 61 -7.39 11.03 2.21
C PHE A 61 -8.02 12.17 3.00
N THR A 62 -9.34 12.21 3.05
CA THR A 62 -10.13 13.20 3.81
C THR A 62 -9.77 13.29 5.30
N PHE A 63 -9.19 12.22 5.85
CA PHE A 63 -8.78 12.12 7.26
C PHE A 63 -7.26 12.20 7.46
N ALA A 64 -6.47 12.44 6.42
CA ALA A 64 -5.01 12.41 6.53
C ALA A 64 -4.34 13.46 5.66
N ALA A 65 -4.08 14.64 6.25
CA ALA A 65 -3.37 15.74 5.62
C ALA A 65 -1.97 15.31 5.11
N PRO A 66 -1.43 15.97 4.07
CA PRO A 66 -0.04 15.76 3.64
C PRO A 66 0.91 15.95 4.83
N LEU A 67 1.89 15.06 4.96
CA LEU A 67 2.90 15.22 5.99
C LEU A 67 3.89 16.30 5.58
N ASP A 68 4.04 17.30 6.42
CA ASP A 68 4.85 18.50 6.23
C ASP A 68 5.73 18.79 7.46
N GLU A 69 6.43 19.93 7.44
CA GLU A 69 7.29 20.36 8.54
C GLU A 69 6.52 20.68 9.83
N ASN A 70 5.20 20.89 9.76
CA ASN A 70 4.35 21.16 10.93
C ASN A 70 3.75 19.88 11.54
N SER A 71 3.79 18.77 10.81
CA SER A 71 3.20 17.50 11.23
C SER A 71 3.84 16.94 12.50
N SER A 72 3.05 16.38 13.40
CA SER A 72 3.55 15.83 14.66
C SER A 72 4.28 14.49 14.44
N GLY A 73 5.09 14.07 15.42
CA GLY A 73 5.69 12.73 15.40
C GLY A 73 4.65 11.61 15.39
N SER A 74 3.48 11.84 16.02
CA SER A 74 2.35 10.91 16.01
C SER A 74 1.73 10.77 14.62
N ASP A 75 1.63 11.83 13.83
CA ASP A 75 1.05 11.78 12.47
C ASP A 75 1.90 10.88 11.55
N VAL A 76 3.22 11.02 11.67
CA VAL A 76 4.19 10.18 10.96
C VAL A 76 4.09 8.71 11.41
N PHE A 77 3.97 8.48 12.72
CA PHE A 77 3.83 7.13 13.27
C PHE A 77 2.56 6.44 12.77
N TRP A 78 1.40 7.10 12.85
CA TRP A 78 0.14 6.56 12.35
C TRP A 78 0.18 6.29 10.85
N ARG A 79 0.88 7.13 10.08
CA ARG A 79 1.08 6.89 8.64
C ARG A 79 1.85 5.60 8.37
N TRP A 80 2.91 5.32 9.14
CA TRP A 80 3.64 4.06 9.05
C TRP A 80 2.77 2.86 9.44
N VAL A 81 2.02 2.98 10.52
CA VAL A 81 1.09 1.92 10.98
C VAL A 81 0.09 1.60 9.88
N MET A 82 -0.52 2.60 9.24
CA MET A 82 -1.49 2.37 8.16
C MET A 82 -0.87 1.73 6.93
N ILE A 83 0.33 2.16 6.50
CA ILE A 83 1.06 1.54 5.39
C ILE A 83 1.38 0.07 5.72
N PHE A 84 1.85 -0.20 6.95
CA PHE A 84 2.20 -1.54 7.39
C PHE A 84 0.98 -2.46 7.51
N MET A 85 -0.13 -1.99 8.08
CA MET A 85 -1.38 -2.75 8.18
C MET A 85 -1.99 -3.03 6.81
N SER A 86 -1.95 -2.06 5.90
CA SER A 86 -2.38 -2.26 4.50
C SER A 86 -1.53 -3.32 3.81
N PHE A 87 -0.23 -3.35 4.09
CA PHE A 87 0.68 -4.36 3.57
C PHE A 87 0.42 -5.76 4.16
N LEU A 88 0.14 -5.87 5.45
CA LEU A 88 -0.24 -7.13 6.08
C LEU A 88 -1.54 -7.69 5.52
N LEU A 89 -2.56 -6.82 5.35
CA LEU A 89 -3.82 -7.20 4.70
C LEU A 89 -3.57 -7.70 3.27
N PHE A 90 -2.67 -7.05 2.55
CA PHE A 90 -2.27 -7.47 1.21
C PHE A 90 -1.59 -8.86 1.22
N ILE A 91 -0.66 -9.13 2.13
CA ILE A 91 -0.05 -10.46 2.29
C ILE A 91 -1.12 -11.51 2.62
N TYR A 92 -2.04 -11.19 3.54
CA TYR A 92 -3.13 -12.10 3.90
C TYR A 92 -4.01 -12.43 2.70
N ALA A 93 -4.44 -11.42 1.94
CA ALA A 93 -5.24 -11.61 0.73
C ALA A 93 -4.49 -12.45 -0.33
N PHE A 94 -3.17 -12.36 -0.39
CA PHE A 94 -2.34 -13.20 -1.25
C PHE A 94 -2.24 -14.65 -0.77
N LEU A 95 -2.05 -14.87 0.52
CA LEU A 95 -1.85 -16.21 1.10
C LEU A 95 -3.17 -17.00 1.21
N ALA A 96 -4.31 -16.34 1.45
CA ALA A 96 -5.61 -16.99 1.58
C ALA A 96 -5.92 -18.01 0.46
N PRO A 97 -5.76 -17.66 -0.85
CA PRO A 97 -5.93 -18.62 -1.93
C PRO A 97 -4.99 -19.82 -1.91
N ILE A 98 -3.75 -19.63 -1.44
CA ILE A 98 -2.73 -20.70 -1.40
C ILE A 98 -3.09 -21.76 -0.35
N TYR A 99 -3.64 -21.34 0.78
CA TYR A 99 -3.96 -22.23 1.89
C TYR A 99 -5.41 -22.77 1.87
N LYS A 100 -6.26 -22.35 0.92
CA LYS A 100 -7.71 -22.69 0.88
C LYS A 100 -8.38 -22.56 2.27
N LEU A 101 -8.02 -21.51 3.00
CA LEU A 101 -8.64 -21.15 4.29
C LEU A 101 -10.02 -20.54 4.09
#